data_AF-A0A8J6T4K9-F1
#
_entry.id   AF-A0A8J6T4K9-F1
#
_cell.length_a   1.000
_cell.length_b   1.000
_cell.length_c   1.000
_cell.angle_alpha   90.00
_cell.angle_beta   90.00
_cell.angle_gamma   90.00
#
_symmetry.space_group_name_H-M   'P 1'
#
loop_
_entity.id
_entity.type
_entity.pdbx_description
1 polymer ?
#
loop_
_entity_poly.entity_id
_entity_poly.type
_entity_poly.pdbx_seq_one_letter_code
_entity_poly.pdbx_strand_id
1 'polypeptide(L)'
;MRMDVLTLFPEMFEGVFGSSILGKARDKGLVQLNTVNFRRYSTSKHNTVDDYAYGGGGGMVLKPDPIFAAVEDLMEQVEAERNKAKAEGQTEGQTEGQTEGQTEGQAVLQLGDKPNRPRVILMCPQGEAFTQKKAEELASEEHLVFICGHYEGYDERIREFLVTDELSIGDYVLTGGELPAMVIIDSIARLLPGVLGNESSAVTDSFSTGLLEYPHYTRPACFRNWNVPDVLISGHHANVELWRREQSLRRTWQRRPDLLQSAVLTDKERKLIAQWEQEVDNSTKNR
;
A
#
# COMPACT_ATOMS: atom_id res chain seq x y z
N MET A 1 -3.39 8.61 10.01
CA MET A 1 -3.73 8.37 8.59
C MET A 1 -5.12 7.76 8.50
N ARG A 2 -5.90 8.17 7.50
CA ARG A 2 -7.20 7.60 7.14
C ARG A 2 -7.10 6.87 5.80
N MET A 3 -7.70 5.69 5.69
CA MET A 3 -7.79 4.93 4.44
C MET A 3 -9.24 4.49 4.23
N ASP A 4 -9.86 4.95 3.13
CA ASP A 4 -11.20 4.55 2.73
C ASP A 4 -11.14 3.69 1.47
N VAL A 5 -11.91 2.60 1.44
CA VAL A 5 -11.97 1.70 0.28
C VAL A 5 -13.35 1.73 -0.34
N LEU A 6 -13.45 2.22 -1.57
CA LEU A 6 -14.64 2.15 -2.41
C LEU A 6 -14.69 0.78 -3.08
N THR A 7 -15.64 -0.06 -2.67
CA THR A 7 -15.76 -1.46 -3.10
C THR A 7 -17.22 -1.88 -3.23
N LEU A 8 -17.50 -2.93 -3.99
CA LEU A 8 -18.81 -3.60 -4.00
C LEU A 8 -19.00 -4.57 -2.83
N PHE A 9 -17.90 -5.01 -2.20
CA PHE A 9 -17.83 -6.11 -1.23
C PHE A 9 -17.11 -5.67 0.07
N PRO A 10 -17.69 -4.71 0.82
CA PRO A 10 -17.10 -4.24 2.08
C PRO A 10 -16.81 -5.38 3.08
N GLU A 11 -17.62 -6.43 3.07
CA GLU A 11 -17.48 -7.61 3.94
C GLU A 11 -16.14 -8.33 3.77
N MET A 12 -15.49 -8.23 2.61
CA MET A 12 -14.16 -8.85 2.39
C MET A 12 -13.08 -8.22 3.29
N PHE A 13 -13.28 -6.99 3.75
CA PHE A 13 -12.32 -6.25 4.57
C PHE A 13 -12.50 -6.49 6.06
N GLU A 14 -13.64 -7.00 6.52
CA GLU A 14 -13.92 -7.17 7.95
C GLU A 14 -12.83 -8.00 8.65
N GLY A 15 -12.45 -9.13 8.05
CA GLY A 15 -11.42 -10.02 8.58
C GLY A 15 -10.04 -9.36 8.58
N VAL A 16 -9.66 -8.70 7.49
CA VAL A 16 -8.33 -8.08 7.33
C VAL A 16 -8.17 -6.86 8.23
N PHE A 17 -9.16 -5.96 8.27
CA PHE A 17 -9.12 -4.76 9.11
C PHE A 17 -9.34 -5.06 10.59
N GLY A 18 -10.01 -6.16 10.92
CA GLY A 18 -10.27 -6.55 12.31
C GLY A 18 -9.18 -7.42 12.95
N SER A 19 -8.26 -7.98 12.17
CA SER A 19 -7.32 -8.99 12.65
C SER A 19 -5.87 -8.52 12.72
N SER A 20 -5.06 -9.26 13.48
CA SER A 20 -3.60 -9.13 13.50
C SER A 20 -3.13 -7.69 13.77
N ILE A 21 -2.13 -7.21 13.04
CA ILE A 21 -1.49 -5.91 13.21
C ILE A 21 -2.41 -4.75 12.81
N LEU A 22 -3.22 -4.91 11.76
CA LEU A 22 -4.17 -3.88 11.31
C LEU A 22 -5.28 -3.65 12.33
N GLY A 23 -5.86 -4.73 12.88
CA GLY A 23 -6.84 -4.64 13.96
C GLY A 23 -6.27 -3.90 15.18
N LYS A 24 -5.06 -4.29 15.62
CA LYS A 24 -4.39 -3.61 16.73
C LYS A 24 -4.07 -2.15 16.44
N ALA A 25 -3.68 -1.81 15.21
CA ALA A 25 -3.40 -0.44 14.80
C ALA A 25 -4.66 0.42 14.83
N ARG A 26 -5.78 -0.14 14.35
CA ARG A 26 -7.10 0.49 14.38
C ARG A 26 -7.59 0.70 15.82
N ASP A 27 -7.50 -0.32 16.67
CA ASP A 27 -7.94 -0.25 18.07
C ASP A 27 -7.15 0.80 18.88
N LYS A 28 -5.88 1.03 18.51
CA LYS A 28 -5.04 2.09 19.07
C LYS A 28 -5.25 3.47 18.45
N GLY A 29 -6.12 3.59 17.43
CA GLY A 29 -6.36 4.83 16.71
C GLY A 29 -5.17 5.29 15.84
N LEU A 30 -4.23 4.41 15.51
CA LEU A 30 -3.06 4.74 14.67
C LEU A 30 -3.43 4.86 13.19
N VAL A 31 -4.48 4.16 12.78
CA VAL A 31 -5.03 4.18 11.42
C VAL A 31 -6.56 4.08 11.48
N GLN A 32 -7.23 4.83 10.61
CA GLN A 32 -8.67 4.69 10.36
C GLN A 32 -8.84 3.89 9.06
N LEU A 33 -9.57 2.78 9.14
CA LEU A 33 -9.79 1.86 8.01
C LEU A 33 -11.28 1.73 7.77
N ASN A 34 -11.76 2.26 6.64
CA ASN A 34 -13.17 2.32 6.31
C ASN A 34 -13.45 1.69 4.95
N THR A 35 -14.68 1.21 4.78
CA THR A 35 -15.18 0.72 3.48
C THR A 35 -16.45 1.47 3.09
N VAL A 36 -16.56 1.81 1.82
CA VAL A 36 -17.69 2.51 1.22
C VAL A 36 -18.26 1.63 0.11
N ASN A 37 -19.48 1.11 0.32
CA ASN A 37 -20.18 0.41 -0.75
C ASN A 37 -20.79 1.42 -1.72
N PHE A 38 -20.15 1.63 -2.86
CA PHE A 38 -20.58 2.68 -3.79
C PHE A 38 -21.89 2.35 -4.54
N ARG A 39 -22.48 1.16 -4.35
CA ARG A 39 -23.87 0.87 -4.77
C ARG A 39 -24.88 1.86 -4.18
N ARG A 40 -24.60 2.41 -2.98
CA ARG A 40 -25.48 3.38 -2.31
C ARG A 40 -25.61 4.72 -3.05
N TYR A 41 -24.68 5.03 -3.96
CA TYR A 41 -24.69 6.24 -4.78
C TYR A 41 -25.23 6.00 -6.19
N SER A 42 -25.73 4.80 -6.47
CA SER A 42 -26.39 4.53 -7.74
C SER A 42 -27.70 5.31 -7.85
N THR A 43 -27.93 5.91 -9.01
CA THR A 43 -29.20 6.56 -9.38
C THR A 43 -30.25 5.56 -9.87
N SER A 44 -29.88 4.28 -10.05
CA SER A 44 -30.78 3.21 -10.46
C SER A 44 -31.60 2.68 -9.28
N LYS A 45 -32.88 2.39 -9.50
CA LYS A 45 -33.78 1.79 -8.49
C LYS A 45 -33.28 0.45 -7.93
N HIS A 46 -32.44 -0.27 -8.68
CA HIS A 46 -31.89 -1.56 -8.29
C HIS A 46 -30.43 -1.46 -7.82
N ASN A 47 -29.93 -0.25 -7.56
CA ASN A 47 -28.54 0.02 -7.18
C ASN A 47 -27.51 -0.56 -8.18
N THR A 48 -27.85 -0.51 -9.47
CA THR A 48 -26.98 -0.92 -10.58
C THR A 48 -25.81 0.04 -10.70
N VAL A 49 -24.60 -0.49 -10.77
CA VAL A 49 -23.34 0.29 -10.77
C VAL A 49 -22.50 0.06 -12.01
N ASP A 50 -22.98 -0.78 -12.91
CA ASP A 50 -22.32 -1.22 -14.11
C ASP A 50 -23.26 -1.15 -15.31
N ASP A 51 -22.71 -1.07 -16.51
CA ASP A 51 -23.45 -1.09 -17.77
C ASP A 51 -22.61 -1.73 -18.88
N TYR A 52 -23.21 -1.96 -20.05
CA TYR A 52 -22.50 -2.46 -21.22
C TYR A 52 -21.48 -1.43 -21.72
N ALA A 53 -20.32 -1.90 -22.16
CA ALA A 53 -19.31 -1.05 -22.79
C ALA A 53 -19.82 -0.50 -24.14
N TYR A 54 -19.61 0.81 -24.36
CA TYR A 54 -19.69 1.37 -25.71
C TYR A 54 -18.64 0.71 -26.61
N GLY A 55 -19.02 0.43 -27.88
CA GLY A 55 -18.17 -0.30 -28.82
C GLY A 55 -18.39 -1.82 -28.82
N GLY A 56 -19.23 -2.35 -27.92
CA GLY A 56 -19.51 -3.78 -27.79
C GLY A 56 -18.45 -4.51 -26.96
N GLY A 57 -18.68 -5.79 -26.68
CA GLY A 57 -17.82 -6.60 -25.80
C GLY A 57 -18.62 -7.61 -24.97
N GLY A 58 -17.90 -8.53 -24.32
CA GLY A 58 -18.49 -9.66 -23.59
C GLY A 58 -18.77 -9.42 -22.09
N GLY A 59 -18.71 -8.17 -21.61
CA GLY A 59 -18.77 -7.88 -20.17
C GLY A 59 -19.34 -6.50 -19.83
N MET A 60 -19.28 -6.18 -18.54
CA MET A 60 -19.82 -4.95 -17.94
C MET A 60 -18.70 -4.02 -17.50
N VAL A 61 -18.96 -2.72 -17.49
CA VAL A 61 -18.03 -1.68 -17.07
C VAL A 61 -18.66 -0.88 -15.94
N LEU A 62 -17.90 -0.61 -14.88
CA LEU A 62 -18.37 0.23 -13.78
C LEU A 62 -18.69 1.65 -14.27
N LYS A 63 -19.89 2.12 -13.96
CA LYS A 63 -20.36 3.46 -14.29
C LYS A 63 -19.58 4.52 -13.50
N PRO A 64 -19.35 5.71 -14.08
CA PRO A 64 -18.67 6.80 -13.37
C PRO A 64 -19.52 7.38 -12.24
N ASP A 65 -20.82 7.61 -12.47
CA ASP A 65 -21.67 8.38 -11.53
C ASP A 65 -21.60 7.90 -10.07
N PRO A 66 -21.76 6.60 -9.76
CA PRO A 66 -21.72 6.14 -8.37
C PRO A 66 -20.34 6.28 -7.71
N ILE A 67 -19.27 6.21 -8.49
CA ILE A 67 -17.89 6.30 -7.98
C ILE A 67 -17.52 7.77 -7.72
N PHE A 68 -17.84 8.67 -8.66
CA PHE A 68 -17.67 10.12 -8.46
C PHE A 68 -18.44 10.59 -7.22
N ALA A 69 -19.73 10.27 -7.14
CA ALA A 69 -20.57 10.67 -6.02
C ALA A 69 -20.07 10.09 -4.67
N ALA A 70 -19.53 8.86 -4.68
CA ALA A 70 -18.95 8.26 -3.48
C ALA A 70 -17.70 8.99 -2.99
N VAL A 71 -16.81 9.40 -3.92
CA VAL A 71 -15.61 10.16 -3.57
C VAL A 71 -16.00 11.56 -3.11
N GLU A 72 -16.91 12.24 -3.80
CA GLU A 72 -17.39 13.58 -3.44
C GLU A 72 -17.98 13.62 -2.03
N ASP A 73 -18.93 12.73 -1.71
CA ASP A 73 -19.52 12.61 -0.37
C ASP A 73 -18.47 12.29 0.69
N LEU A 74 -17.50 11.42 0.37
CA LEU A 74 -16.39 11.14 1.28
C LEU A 74 -15.55 12.40 1.57
N MET A 75 -15.28 13.23 0.56
CA MET A 75 -14.53 14.48 0.74
C MET A 75 -15.30 15.45 1.64
N GLU A 76 -16.61 15.60 1.43
CA GLU A 76 -17.46 16.46 2.24
C GLU A 76 -17.49 16.00 3.71
N GLN A 77 -17.59 14.69 3.96
CA GLN A 77 -17.55 14.12 5.31
C GLN A 77 -16.22 14.42 6.02
N VAL A 78 -15.10 14.24 5.32
CA VAL A 78 -13.76 14.51 5.86
C VAL A 78 -13.57 16.00 6.17
N GLU A 79 -14.05 16.88 5.30
CA GLU A 79 -14.00 18.33 5.51
C GLU A 79 -14.88 18.74 6.71
N ALA A 80 -16.08 18.17 6.83
CA ALA A 80 -16.96 18.41 7.97
C ALA A 80 -16.35 17.93 9.30
N GLU A 81 -15.76 16.73 9.34
CA GLU A 81 -15.05 16.20 10.50
C GLU A 81 -13.87 17.11 10.91
N ARG A 82 -13.08 17.56 9.93
CA ARG A 82 -11.96 18.48 10.17
C ARG A 82 -12.42 19.83 10.72
N ASN A 83 -13.52 20.37 10.19
CA ASN A 83 -14.09 21.63 10.66
C ASN A 83 -14.64 21.50 12.08
N LYS A 84 -15.28 20.38 12.41
CA LYS A 84 -15.75 20.08 13.76
C LYS A 84 -14.60 19.96 14.76
N ALA A 85 -13.54 19.23 14.42
CA ALA A 85 -12.35 19.10 15.27
C ALA A 85 -11.66 20.46 15.53
N LYS A 86 -11.62 21.35 14.53
CA LYS A 86 -11.13 22.72 14.70
C LYS A 86 -12.00 23.55 15.65
N ALA A 87 -13.32 23.45 15.53
CA ALA A 87 -14.25 24.17 16.40
C ALA A 87 -14.16 23.71 17.87
N GLU A 88 -14.00 22.40 18.10
CA GLU A 88 -13.81 21.82 19.43
C GLU A 88 -12.43 22.16 20.03
N GLY A 89 -11.38 22.26 19.20
CA GLY A 89 -10.06 22.71 19.63
C GLY A 89 -9.94 24.23 19.86
N GLN A 90 -10.85 25.02 19.30
CA GLN A 90 -10.92 26.49 19.47
C GLN A 90 -11.78 26.94 20.66
N THR A 91 -12.31 26.01 21.47
CA THR A 91 -13.08 26.38 22.67
C THR A 91 -12.18 26.89 23.82
N GLU A 92 -10.85 26.90 23.65
CA GLU A 92 -9.90 27.70 24.43
C GLU A 92 -9.28 28.82 23.57
N GLY A 93 -10.08 29.83 23.18
CA GLY A 93 -9.52 31.06 22.62
C GLY A 93 -10.38 31.79 21.59
N GLN A 94 -11.23 32.68 22.11
CA GLN A 94 -11.78 33.89 21.46
C GLN A 94 -12.73 33.71 20.25
N THR A 95 -13.98 34.08 20.54
CA THR A 95 -14.99 34.68 19.66
C THR A 95 -14.41 35.80 18.79
N GLU A 96 -14.68 35.75 17.48
CA GLU A 96 -15.50 36.75 16.76
C GLU A 96 -15.79 36.25 15.34
N GLY A 97 -17.01 36.48 14.87
CA GLY A 97 -17.56 35.89 13.65
C GLY A 97 -17.38 36.73 12.40
N GLN A 98 -17.75 36.12 11.26
CA GLN A 98 -18.52 36.76 10.18
C GLN A 98 -18.99 35.70 9.18
N THR A 99 -20.28 35.78 8.88
CA THR A 99 -21.04 35.13 7.80
C THR A 99 -20.57 35.58 6.42
N GLU A 100 -20.64 34.70 5.42
CA GLU A 100 -21.31 34.98 4.13
C GLU A 100 -21.31 33.77 3.16
N GLY A 101 -22.45 33.61 2.46
CA GLY A 101 -22.46 33.36 1.01
C GLY A 101 -22.61 31.92 0.51
N GLN A 102 -23.86 31.49 0.27
CA GLN A 102 -24.18 30.37 -0.64
C GLN A 102 -24.04 30.81 -2.10
N THR A 103 -23.51 29.93 -2.95
CA THR A 103 -23.90 29.86 -4.37
C THR A 103 -23.87 28.43 -4.87
N GLU A 104 -25.03 27.93 -5.26
CA GLU A 104 -25.21 26.68 -6.00
C GLU A 104 -24.69 26.84 -7.44
N GLY A 105 -23.91 25.87 -7.89
CA GLY A 105 -23.48 25.72 -9.28
C GLY A 105 -22.78 24.39 -9.43
N GLN A 106 -23.26 23.56 -10.36
CA GLN A 106 -22.65 22.28 -10.74
C GLN A 106 -21.22 22.53 -11.25
N ALA A 107 -20.26 22.49 -10.34
CA ALA A 107 -18.85 22.42 -10.68
C ALA A 107 -18.52 20.93 -10.79
N VAL A 108 -18.30 20.46 -12.00
CA VAL A 108 -17.40 19.31 -12.19
C VAL A 108 -16.11 19.75 -11.52
N LEU A 109 -15.84 19.21 -10.32
CA LEU A 109 -14.62 19.51 -9.59
C LEU A 109 -13.48 18.98 -10.44
N GLN A 110 -12.93 19.84 -11.30
CA GLN A 110 -11.53 19.73 -11.65
C GLN A 110 -10.81 19.77 -10.32
N LEU A 111 -10.33 18.59 -9.99
CA LEU A 111 -9.67 18.21 -8.80
C LEU A 111 -8.34 19.00 -8.74
N GLY A 112 -8.46 20.28 -8.38
CA GLY A 112 -7.38 21.25 -8.31
C GLY A 112 -6.52 21.10 -7.05
N ASP A 113 -5.43 21.87 -7.06
CA ASP A 113 -4.23 21.76 -6.22
C ASP A 113 -4.44 22.30 -4.78
N LYS A 114 -5.43 21.76 -4.05
CA LYS A 114 -5.63 22.10 -2.63
C LYS A 114 -4.63 21.34 -1.74
N PRO A 115 -4.00 21.99 -0.73
CA PRO A 115 -3.15 21.31 0.24
C PRO A 115 -3.95 20.30 1.09
N ASN A 116 -3.36 19.14 1.36
CA ASN A 116 -3.95 17.99 2.07
C ASN A 116 -5.13 17.31 1.37
N ARG A 117 -5.12 17.29 0.04
CA ARG A 117 -6.10 16.52 -0.71
C ARG A 117 -5.75 15.03 -0.69
N PRO A 118 -6.71 14.11 -0.51
CA PRO A 118 -6.42 12.69 -0.51
C PRO A 118 -5.90 12.21 -1.86
N ARG A 119 -5.03 11.20 -1.79
CA ARG A 119 -4.62 10.41 -2.95
C ARG A 119 -5.74 9.43 -3.27
N VAL A 120 -6.30 9.53 -4.47
CA VAL A 120 -7.37 8.66 -4.97
C VAL A 120 -6.72 7.64 -5.89
N ILE A 121 -6.58 6.41 -5.38
CA ILE A 121 -5.78 5.35 -5.96
C ILE A 121 -6.69 4.31 -6.60
N LEU A 122 -6.52 4.10 -7.90
CA LEU A 122 -7.24 3.09 -8.65
C LEU A 122 -6.46 1.78 -8.69
N MET A 123 -7.10 0.69 -8.25
CA MET A 123 -6.50 -0.64 -8.34
C MET A 123 -6.65 -1.17 -9.76
N CYS A 124 -5.54 -1.29 -10.48
CA CYS A 124 -5.54 -1.69 -11.89
C CYS A 124 -4.24 -2.37 -12.31
N PRO A 125 -4.28 -3.47 -13.08
CA PRO A 125 -3.07 -4.10 -13.62
C PRO A 125 -2.28 -3.20 -14.58
N GLN A 126 -2.88 -2.14 -15.14
CA GLN A 126 -2.21 -1.16 -16.01
C GLN A 126 -1.47 -0.06 -15.24
N GLY A 127 -1.64 -0.01 -13.92
CA GLY A 127 -1.02 0.99 -13.05
C GLY A 127 0.48 0.78 -12.83
N GLU A 128 1.11 1.74 -12.15
CA GLU A 128 2.48 1.60 -11.66
C GLU A 128 2.60 0.35 -10.77
N ALA A 129 3.61 -0.48 -10.99
CA ALA A 129 3.87 -1.63 -10.14
C ALA A 129 4.19 -1.16 -8.71
N PHE A 130 3.43 -1.66 -7.74
CA PHE A 130 3.57 -1.30 -6.34
C PHE A 130 4.92 -1.82 -5.79
N THR A 131 5.67 -0.92 -5.15
CA THR A 131 6.99 -1.22 -4.57
C THR A 131 7.05 -0.76 -3.12
N GLN A 132 8.06 -1.24 -2.39
CA GLN A 132 8.32 -0.77 -1.02
C GLN A 132 8.51 0.75 -0.95
N LYS A 133 9.17 1.34 -1.96
CA LYS A 133 9.33 2.80 -2.07
C LYS A 133 7.99 3.51 -2.23
N LYS A 134 7.06 2.97 -3.02
CA LYS A 134 5.70 3.52 -3.14
C LYS A 134 4.93 3.39 -1.83
N ALA A 135 5.11 2.29 -1.08
CA ALA A 135 4.53 2.15 0.26
C ALA A 135 5.03 3.24 1.21
N GLU A 136 6.33 3.53 1.22
CA GLU A 136 6.95 4.60 2.02
C GLU A 136 6.46 5.99 1.61
N GLU A 137 6.30 6.25 0.31
CA GLU A 137 5.71 7.49 -0.22
C GLU A 137 4.28 7.67 0.34
N LEU A 138 3.42 6.68 0.13
CA LEU A 138 2.02 6.72 0.56
C LEU A 138 1.87 6.70 2.09
N ALA A 139 2.84 6.16 2.84
CA ALA A 139 2.87 6.18 4.30
C ALA A 139 2.93 7.60 4.89
N SER A 140 3.38 8.58 4.11
CA SER A 140 3.45 10.00 4.53
C SER A 140 2.15 10.77 4.34
N GLU A 141 1.17 10.20 3.63
CA GLU A 141 -0.09 10.88 3.32
C GLU A 141 -1.04 10.90 4.53
N GLU A 142 -1.90 11.92 4.63
CA GLU A 142 -2.90 11.96 5.70
C GLU A 142 -4.11 11.07 5.39
N HIS A 143 -4.48 11.00 4.11
CA HIS A 143 -5.71 10.36 3.64
C HIS A 143 -5.53 9.68 2.28
N LEU A 144 -5.83 8.38 2.22
CA LEU A 144 -5.83 7.57 1.00
C LEU A 144 -7.24 7.06 0.71
N VAL A 145 -7.63 7.09 -0.56
CA VAL A 145 -8.89 6.53 -1.05
C VAL A 145 -8.58 5.47 -2.10
N PHE A 146 -9.00 4.24 -1.89
CA PHE A 146 -8.79 3.13 -2.83
C PHE A 146 -10.07 2.84 -3.60
N ILE A 147 -9.99 2.80 -4.92
CA ILE A 147 -11.10 2.40 -5.79
C ILE A 147 -10.84 0.98 -6.27
N CYS A 148 -11.69 0.03 -5.84
CA CYS A 148 -11.64 -1.35 -6.27
C CYS A 148 -12.44 -1.53 -7.56
N GLY A 149 -11.74 -1.84 -8.66
CA GLY A 149 -12.37 -2.23 -9.92
C GLY A 149 -13.04 -3.61 -9.83
N HIS A 150 -13.94 -3.89 -10.76
CA HIS A 150 -14.57 -5.20 -10.98
C HIS A 150 -14.99 -5.33 -12.44
N TYR A 151 -15.49 -6.50 -12.85
CA TYR A 151 -15.96 -6.77 -14.21
C TYR A 151 -14.83 -6.60 -15.25
N GLU A 152 -15.10 -5.99 -16.40
CA GLU A 152 -14.04 -5.66 -17.39
C GLU A 152 -13.20 -4.45 -16.95
N GLY A 153 -13.68 -3.69 -15.97
CA GLY A 153 -13.03 -2.49 -15.46
C GLY A 153 -14.04 -1.38 -15.16
N TYR A 154 -13.61 -0.16 -15.41
CA TYR A 154 -14.32 1.06 -15.05
C TYR A 154 -14.33 2.02 -16.23
N ASP A 155 -15.28 2.94 -16.23
CA ASP A 155 -15.35 4.01 -17.22
C ASP A 155 -14.06 4.84 -17.21
N GLU A 156 -13.48 5.07 -18.37
CA GLU A 156 -12.18 5.74 -18.54
C GLU A 156 -12.14 7.13 -17.90
N ARG A 157 -13.28 7.82 -17.82
CA ARG A 157 -13.39 9.15 -17.20
C ARG A 157 -13.05 9.13 -15.71
N ILE A 158 -13.17 7.99 -15.03
CA ILE A 158 -12.69 7.83 -13.66
C ILE A 158 -11.18 8.02 -13.62
N ARG A 159 -10.44 7.43 -14.56
CA ARG A 159 -8.99 7.59 -14.67
C ARG A 159 -8.60 9.03 -15.02
N GLU A 160 -9.32 9.62 -15.97
CA GLU A 160 -8.96 10.95 -16.51
C GLU A 160 -9.23 12.09 -15.52
N PHE A 161 -10.27 11.98 -14.69
CA PHE A 161 -10.78 13.13 -13.92
C PHE A 161 -10.87 12.91 -12.42
N LEU A 162 -10.82 11.66 -11.91
CA LEU A 162 -11.03 11.39 -10.49
C LEU A 162 -9.76 10.97 -9.74
N VAL A 163 -8.95 10.12 -10.37
CA VAL A 163 -7.85 9.43 -9.69
C VAL A 163 -6.55 10.23 -9.75
N THR A 164 -5.72 10.07 -8.73
CA THR A 164 -4.36 10.63 -8.68
C THR A 164 -3.31 9.59 -9.05
N ASP A 165 -3.62 8.32 -8.81
CA ASP A 165 -2.69 7.21 -8.96
C ASP A 165 -3.41 5.98 -9.51
N GLU A 166 -2.67 5.18 -10.26
CA GLU A 166 -3.08 3.84 -10.66
C GLU A 166 -2.00 2.87 -10.20
N LEU A 167 -2.36 1.86 -9.42
CA LEU A 167 -1.40 0.90 -8.86
C LEU A 167 -1.77 -0.53 -9.23
N SER A 168 -0.73 -1.28 -9.63
CA SER A 168 -0.77 -2.72 -9.88
C SER A 168 0.03 -3.46 -8.80
N ILE A 169 -0.46 -4.61 -8.33
CA ILE A 169 0.30 -5.50 -7.42
C ILE A 169 1.11 -6.58 -8.17
N GLY A 170 1.10 -6.55 -9.50
CA GLY A 170 1.96 -7.39 -10.34
C GLY A 170 1.34 -7.76 -11.69
N ASP A 171 2.14 -8.44 -12.50
CA ASP A 171 1.81 -8.76 -13.91
C ASP A 171 0.89 -9.99 -14.01
N TYR A 172 -0.30 -9.87 -13.44
CA TYR A 172 -1.37 -10.88 -13.46
C TYR A 172 -2.73 -10.19 -13.29
N VAL A 173 -3.80 -10.93 -13.60
CA VAL A 173 -5.19 -10.40 -13.56
C VAL A 173 -5.96 -11.05 -12.43
N LEU A 174 -6.70 -10.23 -11.67
CA LEU A 174 -7.63 -10.65 -10.62
C LEU A 174 -9.06 -10.27 -11.01
N THR A 175 -10.03 -10.81 -10.27
CA THR A 175 -11.47 -10.54 -10.51
C THR A 175 -11.94 -9.19 -9.99
N GLY A 176 -11.16 -8.55 -9.11
CA GLY A 176 -11.49 -7.27 -8.50
C GLY A 176 -10.31 -6.63 -7.78
N GLY A 177 -10.48 -5.36 -7.42
CA GLY A 177 -9.46 -4.54 -6.77
C GLY A 177 -9.37 -4.71 -5.25
N GLU A 178 -10.21 -5.54 -4.64
CA GLU A 178 -10.27 -5.70 -3.18
C GLU A 178 -8.99 -6.30 -2.59
N LEU A 179 -8.49 -7.40 -3.18
CA LEU A 179 -7.25 -8.03 -2.72
C LEU A 179 -6.02 -7.12 -2.93
N PRO A 180 -5.84 -6.46 -4.10
CA PRO A 180 -4.82 -5.42 -4.26
C PRO A 180 -4.86 -4.33 -3.20
N ALA A 181 -6.05 -3.78 -2.94
CA ALA A 181 -6.21 -2.74 -1.92
C ALA A 181 -5.78 -3.25 -0.54
N MET A 182 -6.19 -4.46 -0.14
CA MET A 182 -5.77 -5.06 1.14
C MET A 182 -4.25 -5.24 1.25
N VAL A 183 -3.60 -5.71 0.18
CA VAL A 183 -2.15 -5.90 0.14
C VAL A 183 -1.42 -4.57 0.32
N ILE A 184 -1.86 -3.53 -0.40
CA ILE A 184 -1.24 -2.20 -0.34
C ILE A 184 -1.50 -1.56 1.03
N ILE A 185 -2.72 -1.64 1.56
CA ILE A 185 -3.08 -1.12 2.89
C ILE A 185 -2.25 -1.78 3.98
N ASP A 186 -2.07 -3.10 3.96
CA ASP A 186 -1.21 -3.80 4.93
C ASP A 186 0.23 -3.30 4.88
N SER A 187 0.79 -3.20 3.66
CA SER A 187 2.15 -2.71 3.44
C SER A 187 2.36 -1.29 3.98
N ILE A 188 1.43 -0.37 3.69
CA ILE A 188 1.50 1.03 4.15
C ILE A 188 1.31 1.12 5.66
N ALA A 189 0.29 0.45 6.21
CA ALA A 189 -0.05 0.54 7.63
C ALA A 189 1.09 0.06 8.53
N ARG A 190 1.85 -0.96 8.10
CA ARG A 190 3.04 -1.43 8.83
C ARG A 190 4.12 -0.35 9.01
N LEU A 191 4.19 0.63 8.10
CA LEU A 191 5.16 1.73 8.16
C LEU A 191 4.73 2.86 9.09
N LEU A 192 3.48 2.86 9.55
CA LEU A 192 2.97 3.91 10.43
C LEU A 192 3.59 3.81 11.84
N PRO A 193 3.99 4.95 12.45
CA PRO A 193 4.55 4.97 13.79
C PRO A 193 3.66 4.25 14.81
N GLY A 194 4.27 3.40 15.63
CA GLY A 194 3.58 2.66 16.69
C GLY A 194 2.86 1.37 16.27
N VAL A 195 2.78 1.05 14.96
CA VAL A 195 2.08 -0.14 14.46
C VAL A 195 2.87 -1.43 14.70
N LEU A 196 4.14 -1.51 14.27
CA LEU A 196 5.00 -2.69 14.44
C LEU A 196 5.52 -2.89 15.88
N GLY A 197 5.42 -1.87 16.74
CA GLY A 197 5.94 -1.89 18.12
C GLY A 197 7.47 -1.85 18.23
N ASN A 198 8.22 -2.28 17.21
CA ASN A 198 9.66 -2.12 17.07
C ASN A 198 9.99 -1.46 15.72
N GLU A 199 10.38 -0.20 15.75
CA GLU A 199 10.64 0.60 14.54
C GLU A 199 11.84 0.07 13.73
N SER A 200 12.78 -0.63 14.36
CA SER A 200 13.94 -1.21 13.66
C SER A 200 13.58 -2.35 12.70
N SER A 201 12.41 -2.99 12.88
CA SER A 201 11.98 -4.10 12.04
C SER A 201 11.69 -3.65 10.60
N ALA A 202 10.98 -2.54 10.40
CA ALA A 202 10.65 -2.07 9.05
C ALA A 202 11.90 -1.66 8.24
N VAL A 203 12.91 -1.09 8.90
CA VAL A 203 14.12 -0.54 8.25
C VAL A 203 15.01 -1.64 7.67
N THR A 204 14.99 -2.84 8.28
CA THR A 204 15.87 -3.95 7.89
C THR A 204 15.19 -5.05 7.09
N ASP A 205 13.87 -4.92 6.87
CA ASP A 205 13.10 -5.81 6.02
C ASP A 205 13.63 -5.84 4.57
N SER A 206 13.22 -6.87 3.84
CA SER A 206 13.51 -6.97 2.40
C SER A 206 13.02 -5.72 1.67
N PHE A 207 13.80 -5.26 0.69
CA PHE A 207 13.55 -4.10 -0.16
C PHE A 207 13.74 -2.72 0.49
N SER A 208 13.56 -2.56 1.81
CA SER A 208 13.80 -1.29 2.52
C SER A 208 15.24 -0.77 2.36
N THR A 209 16.21 -1.70 2.26
CA THR A 209 17.63 -1.38 2.04
C THR A 209 18.08 -1.58 0.58
N GLY A 210 17.16 -1.93 -0.31
CA GLY A 210 17.46 -2.38 -1.68
C GLY A 210 17.95 -3.84 -1.78
N LEU A 211 18.02 -4.58 -0.67
CA LEU A 211 18.42 -5.99 -0.63
C LEU A 211 17.30 -6.88 -0.06
N LEU A 212 17.40 -8.19 -0.28
CA LEU A 212 16.58 -9.18 0.41
C LEU A 212 17.12 -9.44 1.83
N GLU A 213 16.22 -9.77 2.76
CA GLU A 213 16.58 -10.07 4.13
C GLU A 213 17.36 -11.40 4.25
N TYR A 214 18.19 -11.50 5.29
CA TYR A 214 18.96 -12.70 5.64
C TYR A 214 18.06 -13.83 6.20
N PRO A 215 18.54 -15.08 6.31
CA PRO A 215 17.76 -16.16 6.93
C PRO A 215 17.60 -15.98 8.43
N HIS A 216 16.39 -16.22 8.92
CA HIS A 216 16.10 -16.30 10.35
C HIS A 216 16.07 -17.74 10.83
N TYR A 217 16.51 -17.92 12.08
CA TYR A 217 16.47 -19.20 12.78
C TYR A 217 15.89 -18.97 14.17
N THR A 218 15.16 -19.96 14.68
CA THR A 218 14.62 -19.95 16.04
C THR A 218 14.87 -21.29 16.71
N ARG A 219 14.50 -21.39 18.00
CA ARG A 219 14.62 -22.65 18.75
C ARG A 219 13.71 -23.72 18.14
N PRO A 220 14.12 -25.01 18.17
CA PRO A 220 15.36 -25.55 18.75
C PRO A 220 16.60 -25.36 17.86
N ALA A 221 17.79 -25.39 18.47
CA ALA A 221 19.07 -25.21 17.76
C ALA A 221 19.40 -26.32 16.73
N CYS A 222 18.83 -27.51 16.92
CA CYS A 222 18.91 -28.60 15.96
C CYS A 222 17.49 -29.13 15.71
N PHE A 223 17.06 -29.14 14.46
CA PHE A 223 15.78 -29.73 14.05
C PHE A 223 16.02 -30.73 12.93
N ARG A 224 15.72 -32.02 13.17
CA ARG A 224 15.93 -33.11 12.20
C ARG A 224 17.38 -33.21 11.68
N ASN A 225 18.36 -33.02 12.57
CA ASN A 225 19.79 -32.94 12.25
C ASN A 225 20.19 -31.72 11.40
N TRP A 226 19.32 -30.72 11.27
CA TRP A 226 19.65 -29.41 10.69
C TRP A 226 20.00 -28.44 11.81
N ASN A 227 21.26 -28.07 11.88
CA ASN A 227 21.76 -27.15 12.89
C ASN A 227 21.58 -25.71 12.45
N VAL A 228 21.24 -24.85 13.41
CA VAL A 228 21.41 -23.40 13.25
C VAL A 228 22.90 -23.09 13.04
N PRO A 229 23.27 -22.13 12.17
CA PRO A 229 24.65 -21.72 11.99
C PRO A 229 25.35 -21.35 13.32
N ASP A 230 26.54 -21.89 13.56
CA ASP A 230 27.29 -21.72 14.82
C ASP A 230 27.51 -20.24 15.18
N VAL A 231 27.69 -19.38 14.18
CA VAL A 231 27.83 -17.92 14.38
C VAL A 231 26.64 -17.30 15.13
N LEU A 232 25.42 -17.81 14.91
CA LEU A 232 24.20 -17.29 15.53
C LEU A 232 24.04 -17.72 17.00
N ILE A 233 24.75 -18.76 17.42
CA ILE A 233 24.77 -19.25 18.81
C ILE A 233 26.08 -18.93 19.54
N SER A 234 27.00 -18.24 18.87
CA SER A 234 28.33 -17.90 19.41
C SER A 234 28.33 -16.76 20.45
N GLY A 235 27.28 -15.94 20.48
CA GLY A 235 27.20 -14.73 21.33
C GLY A 235 27.98 -13.51 20.80
N HIS A 236 28.69 -13.62 19.68
CA HIS A 236 29.47 -12.52 19.10
C HIS A 236 28.61 -11.64 18.17
N HIS A 237 27.98 -10.61 18.72
CA HIS A 237 27.07 -9.71 17.98
C HIS A 237 27.66 -9.13 16.68
N ALA A 238 28.92 -8.68 16.68
CA ALA A 238 29.57 -8.16 15.47
C ALA A 238 29.68 -9.20 14.36
N ASN A 239 29.99 -10.46 14.70
CA ASN A 239 30.08 -11.55 13.73
C ASN A 239 28.69 -11.93 13.21
N VAL A 240 27.66 -11.86 14.06
CA VAL A 240 26.27 -12.07 13.65
C VAL A 240 25.84 -11.02 12.63
N GLU A 241 26.13 -9.73 12.86
CA GLU A 241 25.77 -8.66 11.91
C GLU A 241 26.51 -8.79 10.58
N LEU A 242 27.82 -9.11 10.60
CA LEU A 242 28.58 -9.38 9.38
C LEU A 242 28.01 -10.57 8.61
N TRP A 243 27.67 -11.65 9.31
CA TRP A 243 27.06 -12.83 8.70
C TRP A 243 25.68 -12.50 8.12
N ARG A 244 24.84 -11.75 8.83
CA ARG A 244 23.52 -11.30 8.34
C ARG A 244 23.66 -10.50 7.05
N ARG A 245 24.60 -9.54 7.02
CA ARG A 245 24.86 -8.74 5.82
C ARG A 245 25.32 -9.60 4.66
N GLU A 246 26.26 -10.52 4.88
CA GLU A 246 26.73 -11.45 3.85
C GLU A 246 25.60 -12.34 3.31
N GLN A 247 24.75 -12.90 4.18
CA GLN A 247 23.64 -13.74 3.75
C GLN A 247 22.55 -12.97 2.99
N SER A 248 22.28 -11.72 3.37
CA SER A 248 21.39 -10.82 2.64
C SER A 248 21.91 -10.58 1.22
N LEU A 249 23.19 -10.26 1.06
CA LEU A 249 23.84 -10.09 -0.25
C LEU A 249 23.78 -11.37 -1.07
N ARG A 250 24.18 -12.51 -0.48
CA ARG A 250 24.18 -13.81 -1.16
C ARG A 250 22.79 -14.20 -1.64
N ARG A 251 21.76 -14.01 -0.82
CA ARG A 251 20.38 -14.31 -1.20
C ARG A 251 19.88 -13.39 -2.31
N THR A 252 20.21 -12.11 -2.24
CA THR A 252 19.86 -11.13 -3.26
C THR A 252 20.51 -11.51 -4.59
N TRP A 253 21.82 -11.77 -4.59
CA TRP A 253 22.55 -12.25 -5.77
C TRP A 253 21.93 -13.51 -6.39
N GLN A 254 21.58 -14.51 -5.57
CA GLN A 254 21.02 -15.77 -6.07
C GLN A 254 19.59 -15.68 -6.60
N ARG A 255 18.74 -14.82 -6.02
CA ARG A 255 17.29 -14.82 -6.27
C ARG A 255 16.78 -13.60 -7.01
N ARG A 256 17.41 -12.44 -6.80
CA ARG A 256 17.02 -11.13 -7.32
C ARG A 256 18.27 -10.30 -7.67
N PRO A 257 19.13 -10.79 -8.59
CA PRO A 257 20.36 -10.09 -8.97
C PRO A 257 20.08 -8.71 -9.57
N ASP A 258 18.88 -8.48 -10.10
CA ASP A 258 18.40 -7.18 -10.57
C ASP A 258 18.46 -6.10 -9.49
N LEU A 259 18.19 -6.44 -8.22
CA LEU A 259 18.24 -5.49 -7.11
C LEU A 259 19.66 -4.99 -6.82
N LEU A 260 20.69 -5.77 -7.14
CA LEU A 260 22.09 -5.38 -6.91
C LEU A 260 22.54 -4.22 -7.80
N GLN A 261 21.82 -3.94 -8.89
CA GLN A 261 22.14 -2.85 -9.81
C GLN A 261 21.90 -1.49 -9.17
N SER A 262 20.88 -1.38 -8.32
CA SER A 262 20.50 -0.13 -7.63
C SER A 262 20.88 -0.12 -6.14
N ALA A 263 21.26 -1.27 -5.57
CA ALA A 263 21.66 -1.36 -4.17
C ALA A 263 22.93 -0.56 -3.85
N VAL A 264 22.96 0.07 -2.66
CA VAL A 264 24.14 0.74 -2.13
C VAL A 264 25.11 -0.31 -1.57
N LEU A 265 26.18 -0.59 -2.32
CA LEU A 265 27.20 -1.57 -1.99
C LEU A 265 28.58 -0.93 -1.81
N THR A 266 29.30 -1.39 -0.80
CA THR A 266 30.72 -1.08 -0.57
C THR A 266 31.62 -1.82 -1.56
N ASP A 267 32.86 -1.35 -1.74
CA ASP A 267 33.83 -2.01 -2.61
C ASP A 267 34.15 -3.45 -2.19
N LYS A 268 34.09 -3.74 -0.89
CA LYS A 268 34.29 -5.10 -0.36
C LYS A 268 33.17 -6.03 -0.78
N GLU A 269 31.92 -5.56 -0.72
CA GLU A 269 30.74 -6.34 -1.09
C GLU A 269 30.69 -6.58 -2.60
N ARG A 270 31.04 -5.59 -3.42
CA ARG A 270 31.16 -5.77 -4.88
C ARG A 270 32.20 -6.83 -5.24
N LYS A 271 33.36 -6.81 -4.59
CA LYS A 271 34.40 -7.84 -4.79
C LYS A 271 33.92 -9.23 -4.37
N LEU A 272 33.19 -9.33 -3.26
CA LEU A 272 32.65 -10.60 -2.78
C LEU A 272 31.63 -11.19 -3.77
N ILE A 273 30.73 -10.37 -4.31
CA ILE A 273 29.75 -10.81 -5.32
C ILE A 273 30.46 -11.29 -6.59
N ALA A 274 31.45 -10.54 -7.08
CA ALA A 274 32.23 -10.92 -8.26
C ALA A 274 32.99 -12.25 -8.07
N GLN A 275 33.43 -12.57 -6.84
CA GLN A 275 34.03 -13.87 -6.52
C GLN A 275 33.02 -15.00 -6.68
N TRP A 276 31.79 -14.83 -6.19
CA TRP A 276 30.73 -15.84 -6.33
C TRP A 276 30.35 -16.08 -7.79
N GLU A 277 30.30 -15.04 -8.62
CA GLU A 277 30.05 -15.16 -10.06
C GLU A 277 31.14 -15.99 -10.76
N GLN A 278 32.41 -15.73 -10.44
CA GLN A 278 33.54 -16.49 -10.99
C GLN A 278 33.52 -17.96 -10.55
N GLU A 279 33.16 -18.25 -9.30
CA GLU A 279 33.03 -19.62 -8.78
C GLU A 279 31.96 -20.41 -9.55
N VAL A 280 30.80 -19.81 -9.79
CA VAL A 280 29.71 -20.44 -10.56
C VAL A 280 30.13 -20.68 -12.01
N ASP A 281 30.74 -19.68 -12.67
CA ASP A 281 31.21 -19.81 -14.05
C ASP A 281 32.25 -20.94 -14.20
N ASN A 282 33.20 -21.03 -13.28
CA ASN A 282 34.21 -22.09 -13.28
C ASN A 282 33.61 -23.47 -13.00
N SER A 283 32.59 -23.56 -12.13
CA SER A 283 31.87 -24.81 -11.88
C SER A 283 31.03 -25.28 -13.07
N THR A 284 30.53 -24.34 -13.87
CA THR A 284 29.71 -24.61 -15.06
C THR A 284 30.57 -25.02 -16.26
N LYS A 285 31.78 -24.45 -16.40
CA LYS A 285 32.75 -24.81 -17.46
C LYS A 285 33.42 -26.18 -17.26
N ASN A 286 33.45 -26.68 -16.02
CA ASN A 286 34.04 -27.98 -15.66
C ASN A 286 33.01 -29.13 -15.61
N ARG A 287 31.76 -28.89 -16.05
CA ARG A 287 30.71 -29.90 -16.25
C ARG A 287 30.46 -30.09 -17.75
#